data_AF-A0A7V9AQA5-F1
#
_entry.id   AF-A0A7V9AQA5-F1
#
_cell.length_a   1.000
_cell.length_b   1.000
_cell.length_c   1.000
_cell.angle_alpha   90.00
_cell.angle_beta   90.00
_cell.angle_gamma   90.00
#
_symmetry.space_group_name_H-M   'P 1'
#
loop_
_entity.id
_entity.type
_entity.pdbx_description
1 polymer ?
#
loop_
_entity_poly.entity_id
_entity_poly.type
_entity_poly.pdbx_seq_one_letter_code
_entity_poly.pdbx_strand_id
1 'polypeptide(L)'
;MRLLLLCVLLGLFSSTPALAVTSPSDAPKRFYDRVMDEFQHQDYEAAVAGFRLFLELHGRNPLASSALYWIGECEYRLGRFQDAVLSFEHVITRYPHSQKVASATLKKAMAYEKLRMRNEARILFERVVVQFPRSPEAAAAKKALKE
;
A
#
# COMPACT_ATOMS: atom_id res chain seq x y z
N MET A 1 35.54 -52.29 -45.30
CA MET A 1 34.72 -51.51 -46.26
C MET A 1 34.07 -50.40 -45.45
N ARG A 2 34.64 -49.18 -45.43
CA ARG A 2 34.01 -47.94 -45.97
C ARG A 2 32.52 -47.85 -45.59
N LEU A 3 31.99 -46.84 -44.91
CA LEU A 3 32.21 -45.40 -45.05
C LEU A 3 31.34 -44.66 -43.99
N LEU A 4 31.86 -43.55 -43.44
CA LEU A 4 31.21 -42.30 -42.95
C LEU A 4 29.68 -42.27 -42.71
N LEU A 5 29.23 -41.75 -41.56
CA LEU A 5 28.56 -40.43 -41.49
C LEU A 5 28.36 -39.91 -40.04
N LEU A 6 28.77 -38.66 -39.84
CA LEU A 6 28.43 -37.73 -38.75
C LEU A 6 26.92 -37.64 -38.50
N CYS A 7 26.51 -37.50 -37.23
CA CYS A 7 25.40 -36.61 -36.85
C CYS A 7 25.50 -36.27 -35.36
N VAL A 8 26.24 -35.21 -35.08
CA VAL A 8 26.09 -34.39 -33.87
C VAL A 8 24.68 -33.83 -33.89
N LEU A 9 23.81 -34.28 -32.98
CA LEU A 9 22.60 -33.54 -32.63
C LEU A 9 22.69 -33.21 -31.15
N LEU A 10 23.32 -32.07 -30.90
CA LEU A 10 23.05 -31.22 -29.74
C LEU A 10 21.53 -31.17 -29.56
N GLY A 11 21.04 -31.90 -28.57
CA GLY A 11 19.68 -31.75 -28.07
C GLY A 11 19.55 -30.32 -27.56
N LEU A 12 19.02 -29.46 -28.42
CA LEU A 12 18.60 -28.11 -28.10
C LEU A 12 17.61 -28.24 -26.94
N PHE A 13 18.08 -27.90 -25.74
CA PHE A 13 17.22 -27.58 -24.61
C PHE A 13 16.51 -26.28 -24.99
N SER A 14 15.46 -26.38 -25.81
CA SER A 14 14.57 -25.27 -26.08
C SER A 14 13.77 -25.02 -24.81
N SER A 15 14.36 -24.24 -23.91
CA SER A 15 13.66 -23.53 -22.85
C SER A 15 12.66 -22.61 -23.55
N THR A 16 11.48 -23.13 -23.87
CA THR A 16 10.36 -22.29 -24.26
C THR A 16 10.12 -21.34 -23.09
N PRO A 17 10.27 -20.01 -23.27
CA PRO A 17 9.89 -19.09 -22.22
C PRO A 17 8.38 -19.27 -22.06
N ALA A 18 7.96 -19.80 -20.90
CA ALA A 18 6.57 -19.80 -20.53
C ALA A 18 6.12 -18.34 -20.47
N LEU A 19 5.48 -17.89 -21.55
CA LEU A 19 4.75 -16.63 -21.58
C LEU A 19 3.82 -16.68 -20.39
N ALA A 20 4.12 -15.89 -19.36
CA ALA A 20 3.24 -15.70 -18.23
C ALA A 20 1.96 -15.05 -18.77
N VAL A 21 1.00 -15.88 -19.17
CA VAL A 21 -0.35 -15.46 -19.52
C VAL A 21 -0.92 -14.91 -18.23
N THR A 22 -0.81 -13.60 -18.03
CA THR A 22 -1.39 -12.90 -16.87
C THR A 22 -2.85 -13.26 -16.82
N SER A 23 -3.22 -14.02 -15.80
CA SER A 23 -4.58 -14.50 -15.61
C SER A 23 -5.49 -13.29 -15.36
N PRO A 24 -6.78 -13.34 -15.75
CA PRO A 24 -7.76 -12.32 -15.36
C PRO A 24 -7.78 -12.04 -13.84
N SER A 25 -7.36 -12.98 -13.00
CA SER A 25 -7.18 -12.82 -11.55
C SER A 25 -6.20 -11.71 -11.15
N ASP A 26 -5.28 -11.31 -12.05
CA ASP A 26 -4.27 -10.30 -11.78
C ASP A 26 -4.74 -8.87 -12.12
N ALA A 27 -5.95 -8.70 -12.67
CA ALA A 27 -6.42 -7.40 -13.12
C ALA A 27 -6.50 -6.35 -11.99
N PRO A 28 -7.04 -6.65 -10.79
CA PRO A 28 -7.03 -5.69 -9.69
C PRO A 28 -5.60 -5.34 -9.24
N LYS A 29 -4.72 -6.34 -9.16
CA LYS A 29 -3.32 -6.10 -8.77
C LYS A 29 -2.62 -5.19 -9.77
N ARG A 30 -2.75 -5.45 -11.08
CA ARG A 30 -2.16 -4.59 -12.12
C ARG A 30 -2.72 -3.18 -12.12
N PHE A 31 -4.02 -3.03 -11.87
CA PHE A 31 -4.63 -1.72 -11.69
C PHE A 31 -3.97 -1.00 -10.51
N TYR A 32 -3.90 -1.66 -9.36
CA TYR A 32 -3.30 -1.12 -8.15
C TYR A 32 -1.84 -0.73 -8.36
N ASP A 33 -1.04 -1.60 -8.99
CA ASP A 33 0.38 -1.35 -9.27
C ASP A 33 0.56 -0.10 -10.17
N ARG A 34 -0.33 0.12 -11.15
CA ARG A 34 -0.32 1.34 -11.98
C ARG A 34 -0.58 2.60 -11.16
N VAL A 35 -1.55 2.57 -10.25
CA VAL A 35 -1.84 3.74 -9.39
C VAL A 35 -0.70 3.98 -8.39
N MET A 36 -0.04 2.92 -7.94
CA MET A 36 1.18 3.06 -7.14
C MET A 36 2.31 3.75 -7.89
N ASP A 37 2.40 3.60 -9.21
CA ASP A 37 3.37 4.32 -10.05
C ASP A 37 3.11 5.83 -10.05
N GLU A 38 1.85 6.25 -10.15
CA GLU A 38 1.45 7.67 -10.00
C GLU A 38 1.88 8.23 -8.62
N PHE A 39 1.67 7.45 -7.55
CA PHE A 39 2.15 7.83 -6.21
C PHE A 39 3.67 7.96 -6.14
N GLN A 40 4.42 7.05 -6.78
CA GLN A 40 5.88 7.08 -6.80
C GLN A 40 6.42 8.28 -7.57
N HIS A 41 5.76 8.69 -8.65
CA HIS A 41 6.04 9.90 -9.40
C HIS A 41 5.53 11.19 -8.72
N GLN A 42 4.98 11.08 -7.51
CA GLN A 42 4.43 12.18 -6.71
C GLN A 42 3.19 12.86 -7.33
N ASP A 43 2.56 12.20 -8.30
CA ASP A 43 1.29 12.63 -8.90
C ASP A 43 0.13 12.27 -7.96
N TYR A 44 0.14 12.84 -6.76
CA TYR A 44 -0.74 12.45 -5.67
C TYR A 44 -2.22 12.65 -5.99
N GLU A 45 -2.58 13.64 -6.82
CA GLU A 45 -3.97 13.82 -7.26
C GLU A 45 -4.44 12.69 -8.17
N ALA A 46 -3.60 12.29 -9.13
CA ALA A 46 -3.88 11.16 -10.01
C ALA A 46 -4.00 9.87 -9.18
N ALA A 47 -3.05 9.66 -8.26
CA ALA A 47 -3.05 8.50 -7.37
C ALA A 47 -4.33 8.43 -6.50
N VAL A 48 -4.80 9.56 -5.95
CA VAL A 48 -6.07 9.62 -5.21
C VAL A 48 -7.24 9.20 -6.09
N ALA A 49 -7.35 9.74 -7.30
CA ALA A 49 -8.41 9.38 -8.23
C ALA A 49 -8.36 7.89 -8.61
N GLY A 50 -7.16 7.37 -8.90
CA GLY A 50 -6.92 5.97 -9.22
C GLY A 50 -7.29 5.03 -8.07
N PHE A 51 -6.88 5.32 -6.84
CA PHE A 51 -7.22 4.47 -5.69
C PHE A 51 -8.70 4.53 -5.35
N ARG A 52 -9.37 5.68 -5.53
CA ARG A 52 -10.83 5.78 -5.37
C ARG A 52 -11.54 4.88 -6.38
N LEU A 53 -11.15 4.95 -7.66
CA LEU A 53 -11.69 4.06 -8.69
C LEU A 53 -11.40 2.59 -8.38
N PHE A 54 -10.22 2.27 -7.86
CA PHE A 54 -9.90 0.91 -7.41
C PHE A 54 -10.88 0.44 -6.32
N LEU A 55 -11.20 1.28 -5.34
CA LEU A 55 -12.15 0.93 -4.28
C LEU A 55 -13.59 0.78 -4.78
N GLU A 56 -13.99 1.58 -5.76
CA GLU A 56 -15.30 1.45 -6.40
C GLU A 56 -15.44 0.11 -7.14
N LEU A 57 -14.42 -0.26 -7.93
CA LEU A 57 -14.45 -1.49 -8.72
C LEU A 57 -14.11 -2.75 -7.91
N HIS A 58 -13.28 -2.61 -6.88
CA HIS A 58 -12.63 -3.72 -6.17
C HIS A 58 -12.67 -3.56 -4.64
N GLY A 59 -13.72 -2.96 -4.08
CA GLY A 59 -13.82 -2.66 -2.63
C GLY A 59 -13.78 -3.87 -1.67
N ARG A 60 -14.01 -5.09 -2.18
CA ARG A 60 -13.87 -6.35 -1.42
C ARG A 60 -12.51 -7.04 -1.60
N ASN A 61 -11.64 -6.48 -2.44
CA ASN A 61 -10.33 -7.05 -2.71
C ASN A 61 -9.42 -6.94 -1.47
N PRO A 62 -8.51 -7.90 -1.21
CA PRO A 62 -7.54 -7.80 -0.10
C PRO A 62 -6.72 -6.50 -0.10
N LEU A 63 -6.49 -5.88 -1.26
CA LEU A 63 -5.78 -4.62 -1.41
C LEU A 63 -6.62 -3.38 -1.05
N ALA A 64 -7.94 -3.50 -0.86
CA ALA A 64 -8.82 -2.36 -0.62
C ALA A 64 -8.39 -1.55 0.62
N SER A 65 -8.04 -2.23 1.72
CA SER A 65 -7.53 -1.54 2.91
C SER A 65 -6.19 -0.80 2.66
N SER A 66 -5.35 -1.31 1.76
CA SER A 66 -4.11 -0.65 1.36
C SER A 66 -4.38 0.52 0.42
N ALA A 67 -5.29 0.39 -0.54
CA ALA A 67 -5.68 1.49 -1.43
C ALA A 67 -6.22 2.68 -0.63
N LEU A 68 -7.09 2.41 0.35
CA LEU A 68 -7.63 3.44 1.23
C LEU A 68 -6.56 4.09 2.11
N TYR A 69 -5.58 3.32 2.59
CA TYR A 69 -4.41 3.86 3.28
C TYR A 69 -3.60 4.80 2.37
N TRP A 70 -3.38 4.43 1.12
CA TRP A 70 -2.63 5.27 0.18
C TRP A 70 -3.37 6.54 -0.21
N ILE A 71 -4.70 6.53 -0.28
CA ILE A 71 -5.49 7.77 -0.41
C ILE A 71 -5.13 8.74 0.73
N GLY A 72 -5.15 8.27 1.99
CA GLY A 72 -4.77 9.09 3.13
C GLY A 72 -3.31 9.58 3.08
N GLU A 73 -2.38 8.75 2.60
CA GLU A 73 -0.97 9.16 2.44
C GLU A 73 -0.80 10.22 1.35
N CYS A 74 -1.53 10.12 0.22
CA CYS A 74 -1.56 11.13 -0.82
C CYS A 74 -2.12 12.45 -0.30
N GLU A 75 -3.28 12.40 0.37
CA GLU A 75 -3.93 13.57 0.98
C GLU A 75 -3.00 14.24 2.01
N TYR A 76 -2.27 13.45 2.80
CA TYR A 76 -1.24 13.96 3.71
C TYR A 76 -0.11 14.67 2.96
N ARG A 77 0.40 14.08 1.87
CA ARG A 77 1.48 14.68 1.05
C ARG A 77 1.04 15.97 0.36
N LEU A 78 -0.24 16.06 -0.01
CA LEU A 78 -0.88 17.25 -0.57
C LEU A 78 -1.17 18.34 0.48
N GLY A 79 -0.92 18.07 1.77
CA GLY A 79 -1.24 19.00 2.85
C GLY A 79 -2.73 19.03 3.22
N ARG A 80 -3.55 18.14 2.66
CA ARG A 80 -4.98 17.96 2.96
C ARG A 80 -5.15 17.13 4.23
N PHE A 81 -4.66 17.65 5.34
CA PHE A 81 -4.58 16.87 6.58
C PHE A 81 -5.94 16.47 7.14
N GLN A 82 -6.98 17.30 6.98
CA GLN A 82 -8.35 16.94 7.37
C GLN A 82 -8.86 15.71 6.59
N ASP A 83 -8.66 15.70 5.27
CA ASP A 83 -9.08 14.58 4.42
C ASP A 83 -8.28 13.32 4.79
N ALA A 84 -6.96 13.46 4.98
CA ALA A 84 -6.10 12.37 5.40
C ALA A 84 -6.57 11.73 6.72
N VAL A 85 -6.98 12.55 7.70
CA VAL A 85 -7.54 12.06 8.98
C VAL A 85 -8.77 11.17 8.73
N LEU A 86 -9.67 11.58 7.83
CA LEU A 86 -10.88 10.83 7.49
C LEU A 86 -10.53 9.52 6.76
N SER A 87 -9.62 9.57 5.80
CA SER A 87 -9.17 8.40 5.04
C SER A 87 -8.51 7.36 5.94
N PHE A 88 -7.62 7.78 6.85
CA PHE A 88 -7.01 6.87 7.82
C PHE A 88 -8.04 6.33 8.83
N GLU A 89 -9.02 7.13 9.26
CA GLU A 89 -10.11 6.64 10.10
C GLU A 89 -10.93 5.57 9.39
N HIS A 90 -11.21 5.72 8.09
CA HIS A 90 -11.90 4.70 7.33
C HIS A 90 -11.10 3.40 7.23
N VAL A 91 -9.76 3.43 7.20
CA VAL A 91 -8.96 2.20 7.29
C VAL A 91 -9.21 1.50 8.63
N ILE A 92 -9.15 2.25 9.73
CA ILE A 92 -9.29 1.71 11.10
C ILE A 92 -10.69 1.13 11.33
N THR A 93 -11.72 1.83 10.87
CA THR A 93 -13.12 1.49 11.14
C THR A 93 -13.69 0.45 10.17
N ARG A 94 -13.34 0.53 8.87
CA ARG A 94 -13.87 -0.40 7.85
C ARG A 94 -13.04 -1.67 7.72
N TYR A 95 -11.75 -1.61 8.07
CA TYR A 95 -10.83 -2.75 7.95
C TYR A 95 -10.06 -3.00 9.26
N PRO A 96 -10.73 -3.24 10.39
CA PRO A 96 -10.12 -3.32 11.72
C PRO A 96 -9.11 -4.48 11.90
N HIS A 97 -9.10 -5.46 10.98
CA HIS A 97 -8.15 -6.58 10.97
C HIS A 97 -7.04 -6.43 9.93
N SER A 98 -6.99 -5.31 9.21
CA SER A 98 -5.96 -5.07 8.21
C SER A 98 -4.59 -4.84 8.86
N GLN A 99 -3.53 -5.28 8.18
CA GLN A 99 -2.14 -4.93 8.54
C GLN A 99 -1.88 -3.42 8.48
N LYS A 100 -2.76 -2.64 7.83
CA LYS A 100 -2.66 -1.17 7.75
C LYS A 100 -3.21 -0.43 8.95
N VAL A 101 -3.86 -1.09 9.91
CA VAL A 101 -4.50 -0.41 11.06
C VAL A 101 -3.47 0.33 11.91
N ALA A 102 -2.33 -0.30 12.22
CA ALA A 102 -1.26 0.34 12.99
C ALA A 102 -0.71 1.57 12.24
N SER A 103 -0.36 1.41 10.96
CA SER A 103 0.18 2.49 10.13
C SER A 103 -0.82 3.62 9.93
N ALA A 104 -2.11 3.32 9.72
CA ALA A 104 -3.18 4.30 9.59
C ALA A 104 -3.41 5.08 10.89
N THR A 105 -3.41 4.39 12.05
CA THR A 105 -3.56 5.04 13.36
C THR A 105 -2.41 6.01 13.63
N LEU A 106 -1.17 5.60 13.35
CA LEU A 106 0.01 6.47 13.45
C LEU A 106 -0.10 7.67 12.51
N LYS A 107 -0.44 7.45 11.24
CA LYS A 107 -0.53 8.52 10.25
C LYS A 107 -1.66 9.50 10.54
N LYS A 108 -2.79 9.02 11.07
CA LYS A 108 -3.88 9.86 11.58
C LYS A 108 -3.40 10.77 12.72
N ALA A 109 -2.60 10.24 13.66
CA ALA A 109 -1.99 11.03 14.72
C ALA A 109 -1.07 12.13 14.16
N MET A 110 -0.19 11.77 13.23
CA MET A 110 0.70 12.71 12.54
C MET A 110 -0.06 13.79 11.75
N ALA A 111 -1.22 13.45 11.18
CA ALA A 111 -2.08 14.42 10.50
C ALA A 111 -2.70 15.41 11.49
N TYR A 112 -3.14 14.95 12.66
CA TYR A 112 -3.58 15.84 13.73
C TYR A 112 -2.48 16.76 14.25
N GLU A 113 -1.22 16.31 14.31
CA GLU A 113 -0.10 17.19 14.66
C GLU A 113 0.08 18.33 13.64
N LYS A 114 -0.03 18.02 12.35
CA LYS A 114 0.03 19.02 11.27
C LYS A 114 -1.12 20.03 11.38
N LEU A 115 -2.28 19.59 11.88
CA LEU A 115 -3.43 20.44 12.20
C LEU A 115 -3.31 21.19 13.53
N ARG A 116 -2.20 21.04 14.27
CA ARG A 116 -1.99 21.59 15.62
C ARG A 116 -2.98 21.06 16.68
N MET A 117 -3.67 19.96 16.38
CA MET A 117 -4.58 19.24 17.27
C MET A 117 -3.78 18.25 18.15
N ARG A 118 -2.98 18.82 19.05
CA ARG A 118 -1.97 18.07 19.84
C ARG A 118 -2.58 17.03 20.78
N ASN A 119 -3.76 17.29 21.32
CA ASN A 119 -4.42 16.38 22.25
C ASN A 119 -4.88 15.10 21.51
N GLU A 120 -5.51 15.29 20.36
CA GLU A 120 -5.98 14.22 19.48
C GLU A 120 -4.81 13.38 18.94
N ALA A 121 -3.72 14.05 18.55
CA ALA A 121 -2.49 13.38 18.15
C ALA A 121 -1.92 12.50 19.28
N ARG A 122 -1.78 13.06 20.49
CA ARG A 122 -1.27 12.34 21.68
C ARG A 122 -2.08 11.09 21.98
N ILE A 123 -3.41 11.20 22.01
CA ILE A 123 -4.31 10.06 22.27
C ILE A 123 -4.08 8.93 21.25
N LEU A 124 -3.90 9.27 19.97
CA LEU A 124 -3.66 8.26 18.94
C LEU A 124 -2.26 7.66 19.00
N PHE A 125 -1.23 8.46 19.31
CA PHE A 125 0.11 7.90 19.54
C PHE A 125 0.12 6.92 20.72
N GLU A 126 -0.52 7.27 21.84
CA GLU A 126 -0.69 6.37 22.99
C GLU A 126 -1.43 5.09 22.59
N ARG A 127 -2.51 5.22 21.81
CA ARG A 127 -3.22 4.05 21.25
C ARG A 127 -2.31 3.14 20.45
N VAL A 128 -1.45 3.69 19.58
CA VAL A 128 -0.50 2.88 18.80
C VAL A 128 0.47 2.13 19.71
N VAL A 129 0.99 2.80 20.75
CA VAL A 129 1.91 2.18 21.71
C VAL A 129 1.26 1.04 22.49
N VAL A 130 0.00 1.21 22.90
CA VAL A 130 -0.74 0.21 23.68
C VAL A 130 -1.20 -0.96 22.81
N GLN A 131 -1.75 -0.70 21.63
CA GLN A 131 -2.37 -1.74 20.79
C GLN A 131 -1.36 -2.47 19.90
N PHE A 132 -0.25 -1.83 19.52
CA PHE A 132 0.75 -2.41 18.62
C PHE A 132 2.17 -2.36 19.22
N PRO A 133 2.39 -2.82 20.47
CA PRO A 133 3.59 -2.50 21.27
C PRO A 133 4.93 -2.98 20.68
N ARG A 134 4.92 -3.96 19.78
CA ARG A 134 6.10 -4.54 19.11
C ARG A 134 6.27 -4.08 17.65
N SER A 135 5.43 -3.15 17.19
CA SER A 135 5.46 -2.66 15.81
C SER A 135 6.48 -1.51 15.63
N PRO A 136 6.99 -1.30 14.39
CA PRO A 136 7.72 -0.08 14.06
C PRO A 136 6.92 1.19 14.36
N GLU A 137 5.60 1.16 14.17
CA GLU A 137 4.70 2.28 14.45
C GLU A 137 4.69 2.67 15.93
N ALA A 138 4.74 1.71 16.85
CA ALA A 138 4.85 1.99 18.28
C ALA A 138 6.19 2.62 18.64
N ALA A 139 7.29 2.25 17.97
CA ALA A 139 8.57 2.92 18.17
C ALA A 139 8.50 4.39 17.70
N ALA A 140 7.90 4.66 16.55
CA ALA A 140 7.68 6.00 16.04
C ALA A 140 6.77 6.83 16.96
N ALA A 141 5.65 6.26 17.42
CA ALA A 141 4.71 6.92 18.33
C ALA A 141 5.36 7.26 19.69
N LYS A 142 6.17 6.36 20.27
CA LYS A 142 6.94 6.63 21.50
C LYS A 142 7.92 7.79 21.33
N LYS A 143 8.49 7.95 20.15
CA LYS A 143 9.38 9.08 19.85
C LYS A 143 8.58 10.38 19.82
N ALA A 144 7.48 10.43 19.06
CA ALA A 144 6.62 11.59 18.95
C ALA A 144 6.07 12.07 20.31
N LEU A 145 5.74 11.15 21.22
CA LEU A 145 5.22 11.50 22.56
C LEU A 145 6.22 12.22 23.49
N LYS A 146 7.51 12.18 23.16
CA LYS A 146 8.58 12.81 23.95
C LYS A 146 8.97 14.20 23.44
N GLU A 147 8.56 14.54 22.22
CA GLU A 147 8.79 15.84 21.57
C GLU A 147 7.73 16.86 22.01
#